data_AF-A0A3M2YW58-F1
#
_entry.id   AF-A0A3M2YW58-F1
#
_cell.length_a   1.000
_cell.length_b   1.000
_cell.length_c   1.000
_cell.angle_alpha   90.00
_cell.angle_beta   90.00
_cell.angle_gamma   90.00
#
_symmetry.space_group_name_H-M   'P 1'
#
loop_
_entity.id
_entity.type
_entity.pdbx_description
1 polymer ?
#
loop_
_entity_poly.entity_id
_entity_poly.type
_entity_poly.pdbx_seq_one_letter_code
_entity_poly.pdbx_strand_id
1 'polypeptide(L)'
;GRCDVLTSDQSQLYAQRSKLAKPDDYVVLPEVISKEPLGPVVRKNDPEWFAIVKWTLFAMLNAEEAKITSKNVEAEAKATKNPDVARMLGADGTYGKDLNLPKDWVVQIVKQVGNYGEVFERNLGEGTPLKIKRGQNALWNAGGIQYAPPIR
;
A
#
# COMPACT_ATOMS: atom_id res chain seq x y z
N GLY A 1 8.95 0.16 34.19
CA GLY A 1 10.13 -0.43 33.54
C GLY A 1 10.59 -1.64 34.31
N ARG A 2 10.01 -2.82 34.05
CA ARG A 2 10.61 -4.10 34.51
C ARG A 2 11.65 -4.63 33.51
N CYS A 3 11.55 -4.19 32.26
CA CYS A 3 12.50 -4.47 31.20
C CYS A 3 13.19 -3.15 30.80
N ASP A 4 14.46 -3.24 30.43
CA ASP A 4 15.26 -2.10 29.97
C ASP A 4 15.00 -1.76 28.49
N VAL A 5 14.71 -2.77 27.67
CA VAL A 5 14.54 -2.65 26.21
C VAL A 5 13.39 -3.52 25.73
N LEU A 6 12.74 -3.09 24.63
CA LEU A 6 11.73 -3.85 23.89
C LEU A 6 12.20 -4.03 22.44
N THR A 7 11.97 -5.20 21.86
CA THR A 7 12.31 -5.50 20.46
C THR A 7 11.08 -6.01 19.71
N SER A 8 10.91 -5.54 18.47
CA SER A 8 9.85 -5.88 17.53
C SER A 8 10.18 -5.26 16.15
N ASP A 9 9.28 -5.41 15.18
CA ASP A 9 9.37 -4.65 13.92
C ASP A 9 9.39 -3.15 14.22
N GLN A 10 10.18 -2.38 13.47
CA GLN A 10 10.33 -0.96 13.74
C GLN A 10 8.99 -0.20 13.69
N SER A 11 8.11 -0.55 12.74
CA SER A 11 6.76 0.01 12.64
C SER A 11 5.91 -0.29 13.87
N GLN A 12 6.03 -1.50 14.45
CA GLN A 12 5.35 -1.88 15.69
C GLN A 12 5.91 -1.12 16.89
N LEU A 13 7.22 -0.89 16.94
CA LEU A 13 7.83 -0.07 18.00
C LEU A 13 7.30 1.36 17.99
N TYR A 14 7.13 1.98 16.81
CA TYR A 14 6.47 3.29 16.70
C TYR A 14 5.03 3.27 17.23
N ALA A 15 4.27 2.23 16.90
CA ALA A 15 2.88 2.06 17.35
C ALA A 15 2.77 1.75 18.85
N GLN A 16 3.73 1.05 19.43
CA GLN A 16 3.79 0.81 20.87
C GLN A 16 4.19 2.09 21.61
N ARG A 17 5.22 2.80 21.12
CA ARG A 17 5.66 4.07 21.68
C ARG A 17 4.53 5.09 21.76
N SER A 18 3.71 5.22 20.71
CA SER A 18 2.60 6.19 20.68
C SER A 18 1.49 5.91 21.71
N LYS A 19 1.45 4.71 22.29
CA LYS A 19 0.48 4.30 23.32
C LYS A 19 1.04 4.40 24.75
N LEU A 20 2.31 4.73 24.93
CA LEU A 20 2.91 4.89 26.25
C LEU A 20 2.45 6.19 26.91
N ALA A 21 2.49 6.25 28.24
CA ALA A 21 2.04 7.43 28.99
C ALA A 21 2.85 8.70 28.67
N LYS A 22 4.13 8.53 28.31
CA LYS A 22 5.04 9.61 27.89
C LYS A 22 5.85 9.15 26.66
N PRO A 23 5.28 9.21 25.45
CA PRO A 23 5.93 8.68 24.24
C PRO A 23 7.31 9.29 23.95
N ASP A 24 7.49 10.57 24.30
CA ASP A 24 8.73 11.32 24.05
C ASP A 24 9.90 10.89 24.94
N ASP A 25 9.64 10.15 26.03
CA ASP A 25 10.69 9.58 26.89
C ASP A 25 11.36 8.35 26.24
N TYR A 26 10.88 7.88 25.08
CA TYR A 26 11.33 6.64 24.44
C TYR A 26 11.89 6.87 23.03
N VAL A 27 13.03 6.26 22.76
CA VAL A 27 13.68 6.27 21.45
C VAL A 27 13.62 4.90 20.78
N VAL A 28 13.35 4.88 19.48
CA VAL A 28 13.59 3.71 18.63
C VAL A 28 15.00 3.84 18.07
N LEU A 29 15.87 2.88 18.39
CA LEU A 29 17.25 2.90 17.93
C LEU A 29 17.34 2.73 16.39
N PRO A 30 18.38 3.29 15.74
CA PRO A 30 18.48 3.28 14.28
C PRO A 30 18.86 1.92 13.69
N GLU A 31 19.43 1.01 14.48
CA GLU A 31 19.88 -0.30 14.01
C GLU A 31 18.72 -1.19 13.58
N VAL A 32 18.82 -1.76 12.38
CA VAL A 32 17.91 -2.78 11.85
C VAL A 32 18.67 -4.09 11.74
N ILE A 33 18.25 -5.09 12.51
CA ILE A 33 18.98 -6.36 12.68
C ILE A 33 18.36 -7.55 11.91
N SER A 34 17.20 -7.35 11.28
CA SER A 34 16.51 -8.39 10.49
C SER A 34 15.77 -7.80 9.29
N LYS A 35 15.27 -8.67 8.40
CA LYS A 35 14.47 -8.31 7.22
C LYS A 35 13.07 -8.87 7.37
N GLU A 36 12.10 -7.99 7.60
CA GLU A 36 10.70 -8.37 7.91
C GLU A 36 9.73 -7.81 6.85
N PRO A 37 9.65 -8.40 5.65
CA PRO A 37 8.76 -7.92 4.59
C PRO A 37 7.30 -8.30 4.88
N LEU A 38 6.55 -7.36 5.45
CA LEU A 38 5.12 -7.55 5.71
C LEU A 38 4.32 -7.45 4.42
N GLY A 39 3.53 -8.49 4.14
CA GLY A 39 2.64 -8.53 2.99
C GLY A 39 1.42 -9.43 3.25
N PRO A 40 0.44 -9.40 2.35
CA PRO A 40 -0.71 -10.29 2.44
C PRO A 40 -0.29 -11.76 2.37
N VAL A 41 -0.87 -12.60 3.22
CA VAL A 41 -0.64 -14.04 3.23
C VAL A 41 -1.96 -14.78 3.03
N VAL A 42 -1.95 -15.79 2.17
CA VAL A 42 -3.11 -16.62 1.86
C VAL A 42 -2.75 -18.10 1.92
N ARG A 43 -3.76 -18.98 1.95
CA ARG A 43 -3.56 -20.43 1.84
C ARG A 43 -3.06 -20.80 0.44
N LYS A 44 -2.21 -21.84 0.36
CA LYS A 44 -1.54 -22.25 -0.89
C LYS A 44 -2.49 -22.82 -1.96
N ASN A 45 -3.56 -23.47 -1.55
CA ASN A 45 -4.43 -24.27 -2.42
C ASN A 45 -5.56 -23.47 -3.10
N ASP A 46 -5.41 -22.15 -3.19
CA ASP A 46 -6.40 -21.25 -3.80
C ASP A 46 -5.68 -20.21 -4.70
N PRO A 47 -5.35 -20.59 -5.95
CA PRO A 47 -4.61 -19.72 -6.86
C PRO A 47 -5.41 -18.50 -7.32
N GLU A 48 -6.74 -18.61 -7.37
CA GLU A 48 -7.63 -17.50 -7.72
C GLU A 48 -7.62 -16.44 -6.62
N TRP A 49 -7.80 -16.86 -5.36
CA TRP A 49 -7.72 -15.93 -4.23
C TRP A 49 -6.32 -15.31 -4.09
N PHE A 50 -5.26 -16.09 -4.33
CA PHE A 50 -3.90 -15.57 -4.38
C PHE A 50 -3.75 -14.49 -5.45
N ALA A 51 -4.30 -14.70 -6.65
CA ALA A 51 -4.26 -13.71 -7.73
C ALA A 51 -5.00 -12.42 -7.33
N ILE A 52 -6.21 -12.52 -6.78
CA ILE A 52 -7.01 -11.37 -6.34
C ILE A 52 -6.25 -10.53 -5.29
N VAL A 53 -5.72 -11.18 -4.24
CA VAL A 53 -5.02 -10.49 -3.17
C VAL A 53 -3.74 -9.82 -3.67
N LYS A 54 -2.95 -10.53 -4.49
CA LYS A 54 -1.72 -9.99 -5.09
C LYS A 54 -2.01 -8.78 -5.98
N TRP A 55 -2.99 -8.90 -6.88
CA TRP A 55 -3.34 -7.84 -7.81
C TRP A 55 -4.02 -6.64 -7.16
N THR A 56 -4.68 -6.82 -6.02
CA THR A 56 -5.18 -5.71 -5.20
C THR A 56 -4.05 -4.80 -4.75
N LEU A 57 -2.96 -5.35 -4.19
CA LEU A 57 -1.78 -4.55 -3.80
C LEU A 57 -1.13 -3.88 -5.01
N PHE A 58 -0.96 -4.62 -6.11
CA PHE A 58 -0.37 -4.07 -7.33
C PHE A 58 -1.21 -2.96 -7.96
N ALA A 59 -2.54 -3.04 -7.90
CA ALA A 59 -3.43 -1.96 -8.33
C ALA A 59 -3.24 -0.70 -7.50
N MET A 60 -3.12 -0.83 -6.17
CA MET A 60 -2.89 0.32 -5.29
C MET A 60 -1.54 1.01 -5.56
N LEU A 61 -0.50 0.24 -5.89
CA LEU A 61 0.82 0.76 -6.26
C LEU A 61 0.82 1.43 -7.63
N ASN A 62 0.25 0.78 -8.65
CA ASN A 62 0.11 1.35 -10.00
C ASN A 62 -0.75 2.63 -9.97
N ALA A 63 -1.80 2.67 -9.15
CA ALA A 63 -2.61 3.86 -8.96
C ALA A 63 -1.80 5.01 -8.34
N GLU A 64 -0.97 4.74 -7.32
CA GLU A 64 -0.08 5.76 -6.74
C GLU A 64 0.91 6.27 -7.79
N GLU A 65 1.57 5.37 -8.52
CA GLU A 65 2.54 5.71 -9.57
C GLU A 65 1.91 6.55 -10.68
N ALA A 66 0.67 6.25 -11.08
CA ALA A 66 -0.11 7.00 -12.06
C ALA A 66 -0.79 8.25 -11.49
N LYS A 67 -0.57 8.61 -10.21
CA LYS A 67 -1.23 9.73 -9.51
C LYS A 67 -2.75 9.66 -9.50
N ILE A 68 -3.29 8.44 -9.53
CA ILE A 68 -4.70 8.13 -9.36
C ILE A 68 -4.98 7.97 -7.87
N THR A 69 -5.96 8.71 -7.37
CA THR A 69 -6.32 8.85 -5.96
C THR A 69 -7.80 8.55 -5.77
N SER A 70 -8.20 8.35 -4.51
CA SER A 70 -9.61 8.24 -4.14
C SER A 70 -10.48 9.41 -4.63
N LYS A 71 -9.89 10.59 -4.84
CA LYS A 71 -10.59 11.82 -5.25
C LYS A 71 -10.79 11.96 -6.77
N ASN A 72 -9.92 11.38 -7.60
CA ASN A 72 -9.96 11.57 -9.05
C ASN A 72 -10.25 10.28 -9.84
N VAL A 73 -10.20 9.10 -9.22
CA VAL A 73 -10.30 7.81 -9.94
C VAL A 73 -11.55 7.69 -10.82
N GLU A 74 -12.71 8.16 -10.36
CA GLU A 74 -13.95 8.10 -11.15
C GLU A 74 -13.93 9.03 -12.37
N ALA A 75 -13.28 10.19 -12.25
CA ALA A 75 -13.14 11.13 -13.35
C ALA A 75 -12.13 10.62 -14.37
N GLU A 76 -10.98 10.11 -13.90
CA GLU A 76 -9.93 9.54 -14.74
C GLU A 76 -10.41 8.30 -15.50
N ALA A 77 -11.21 7.44 -14.87
CA ALA A 77 -11.79 6.26 -15.53
C ALA A 77 -12.69 6.61 -16.73
N LYS A 78 -13.22 7.85 -16.80
CA LYS A 78 -14.10 8.31 -17.88
C LYS A 78 -13.39 9.16 -18.93
N ALA A 79 -12.31 9.84 -18.55
CA ALA A 79 -11.74 10.94 -19.34
C ALA A 79 -10.27 10.74 -19.73
N THR A 80 -9.57 9.78 -19.13
CA THR A 80 -8.13 9.60 -19.39
C THR A 80 -7.88 9.26 -20.86
N LYS A 81 -6.83 9.86 -21.41
CA LYS A 81 -6.31 9.53 -22.75
C LYS A 81 -5.05 8.66 -22.68
N ASN A 82 -4.56 8.38 -21.47
CA ASN A 82 -3.41 7.50 -21.28
C ASN A 82 -3.88 6.05 -21.41
N PRO A 83 -3.39 5.27 -22.40
CA PRO A 83 -3.82 3.89 -22.61
C PRO A 83 -3.56 2.98 -21.40
N ASP A 84 -2.47 3.20 -20.66
CA ASP A 84 -2.14 2.37 -19.50
C ASP A 84 -3.08 2.65 -18.33
N VAL A 85 -3.46 3.91 -18.12
CA VAL A 85 -4.48 4.29 -17.12
C VAL A 85 -5.85 3.79 -17.55
N ALA A 86 -6.21 3.92 -18.83
CA ALA A 86 -7.47 3.42 -19.36
C ALA A 86 -7.63 1.90 -19.14
N ARG A 87 -6.55 1.13 -19.37
CA ARG A 87 -6.54 -0.31 -19.14
C ARG A 87 -6.61 -0.67 -17.67
N MET A 88 -5.82 0.01 -16.84
CA MET A 88 -5.86 -0.18 -15.38
C MET A 88 -7.25 0.09 -14.80
N LEU A 89 -7.93 1.14 -15.25
CA LEU A 89 -9.24 1.56 -14.72
C LEU A 89 -10.44 0.86 -15.40
N GLY A 90 -10.20 -0.07 -16.32
CA GLY A 90 -11.27 -0.85 -16.96
C GLY A 90 -12.06 -0.13 -18.05
N ALA A 91 -11.53 0.98 -18.59
CA ALA A 91 -12.05 1.63 -19.79
C ALA A 91 -11.60 0.91 -21.06
N ASP A 92 -10.42 0.26 -21.03
CA ASP A 92 -9.88 -0.60 -22.07
C ASP A 92 -9.53 -1.99 -21.50
N GLY A 93 -9.64 -3.04 -22.31
CA GLY A 93 -9.29 -4.42 -21.92
C GLY A 93 -10.30 -5.16 -21.03
N THR A 94 -9.93 -6.39 -20.67
CA THR A 94 -10.80 -7.34 -19.93
C THR A 94 -10.14 -7.98 -18.71
N TYR A 95 -9.06 -7.37 -18.19
CA TYR A 95 -8.24 -7.96 -17.12
C TYR A 95 -9.04 -8.41 -15.87
N GLY A 96 -10.08 -7.65 -15.51
CA GLY A 96 -10.98 -8.04 -14.41
C GLY A 96 -11.61 -9.43 -14.59
N LYS A 97 -11.93 -9.83 -15.83
CA LYS A 97 -12.49 -11.17 -16.12
C LYS A 97 -11.51 -12.29 -15.79
N ASP A 98 -10.21 -12.08 -16.01
CA ASP A 98 -9.17 -13.07 -15.69
C ASP A 98 -9.00 -13.24 -14.17
N LEU A 99 -9.48 -12.27 -13.38
CA LEU A 99 -9.56 -12.33 -11.92
C LEU A 99 -10.96 -12.69 -11.40
N ASN A 100 -11.93 -13.00 -12.27
CA ASN A 100 -13.35 -13.17 -11.92
C ASN A 100 -13.96 -11.95 -11.18
N LEU A 101 -13.48 -10.75 -11.51
CA LEU A 101 -13.94 -9.47 -10.97
C LEU A 101 -14.58 -8.58 -12.04
N PRO A 102 -15.41 -7.60 -11.63
CA PRO A 102 -15.87 -6.54 -12.52
C PRO A 102 -14.70 -5.82 -13.19
N LYS A 103 -14.91 -5.31 -14.41
CA LYS A 103 -13.86 -4.62 -15.19
C LYS A 103 -13.28 -3.40 -14.45
N ASP A 104 -14.07 -2.76 -13.60
CA ASP A 104 -13.74 -1.56 -12.84
C ASP A 104 -13.18 -1.88 -11.44
N TRP A 105 -12.70 -3.10 -11.19
CA TRP A 105 -12.20 -3.52 -9.87
C TRP A 105 -11.14 -2.57 -9.26
N VAL A 106 -10.24 -2.00 -10.07
CA VAL A 106 -9.26 -1.00 -9.59
C VAL A 106 -9.95 0.29 -9.16
N VAL A 107 -10.96 0.75 -9.92
CA VAL A 107 -11.76 1.93 -9.55
C VAL A 107 -12.43 1.69 -8.20
N GLN A 108 -12.98 0.50 -7.97
CA GLN A 108 -13.61 0.14 -6.70
C GLN A 108 -12.62 0.16 -5.53
N ILE A 109 -11.40 -0.40 -5.70
CA ILE A 109 -10.36 -0.37 -4.66
C ILE A 109 -9.99 1.07 -4.31
N VAL A 110 -9.58 1.85 -5.32
CA VAL A 110 -9.05 3.20 -5.08
C VAL A 110 -10.13 4.15 -4.58
N LYS A 111 -11.38 4.00 -5.05
CA LYS A 111 -12.52 4.78 -4.53
C LYS A 111 -12.77 4.51 -3.05
N GLN A 112 -12.68 3.25 -2.61
CA GLN A 112 -13.03 2.87 -1.24
C GLN A 112 -11.91 3.14 -0.24
N VAL A 113 -10.66 2.83 -0.60
CA VAL A 113 -9.53 2.91 0.32
C VAL A 113 -8.39 3.82 -0.14
N GLY A 114 -8.42 4.33 -1.36
CA GLY A 114 -7.31 5.11 -1.94
C GLY A 114 -6.19 4.23 -2.49
N ASN A 115 -5.20 4.90 -3.09
CA ASN A 115 -3.98 4.25 -3.54
C ASN A 115 -3.04 3.89 -2.36
N TYR A 116 -1.91 3.24 -2.64
CA TYR A 116 -0.97 2.81 -1.58
C TYR A 116 -0.46 3.99 -0.73
N GLY A 117 -0.06 5.08 -1.36
CA GLY A 117 0.39 6.30 -0.68
C GLY A 117 -0.69 6.90 0.22
N GLU A 118 -1.95 6.98 -0.22
CA GLU A 118 -3.07 7.48 0.60
C GLU A 118 -3.31 6.60 1.84
N VAL A 119 -3.22 5.27 1.68
CA VAL A 119 -3.33 4.33 2.80
C VAL A 119 -2.15 4.47 3.74
N PHE A 120 -0.93 4.60 3.23
CA PHE A 120 0.27 4.78 4.05
C PHE A 120 0.16 6.08 4.87
N GLU A 121 -0.12 7.20 4.21
CA GLU A 121 -0.08 8.52 4.84
C GLU A 121 -1.13 8.67 5.94
N ARG A 122 -2.36 8.15 5.75
CA ARG A 122 -3.40 8.29 6.77
C ARG A 122 -3.23 7.39 7.99
N ASN A 123 -2.48 6.28 7.86
CA ASN A 123 -2.36 5.27 8.91
C ASN A 123 -0.99 5.30 9.61
N LEU A 124 0.08 5.56 8.86
CA LEU A 124 1.47 5.47 9.33
C LEU A 124 2.27 6.75 9.12
N GLY A 125 1.90 7.56 8.13
CA GLY A 125 2.70 8.68 7.63
C GLY A 125 2.95 9.81 8.61
N GLU A 126 3.58 10.87 8.10
CA GLU A 126 4.02 12.02 8.90
C GLU A 126 2.86 12.79 9.55
N GLY A 127 1.66 12.69 8.97
CA GLY A 127 0.43 13.27 9.52
C GLY A 127 -0.19 12.48 10.68
N THR A 128 0.37 11.32 11.04
CA THR A 128 -0.13 10.46 12.13
C THR A 128 0.72 10.60 13.39
N PRO A 129 0.24 10.15 14.56
CA PRO A 129 1.07 10.05 15.76
C PRO A 129 2.32 9.16 15.60
N LEU A 130 2.37 8.30 14.58
CA LEU A 130 3.51 7.41 14.32
C LEU A 130 4.66 8.13 13.62
N LYS A 131 4.36 9.10 12.76
CA LYS A 131 5.32 9.91 12.00
C LYS A 131 6.34 9.07 11.21
N ILE A 132 5.89 7.95 10.64
CA ILE A 132 6.77 7.04 9.89
C ILE A 132 6.98 7.60 8.49
N LYS A 133 8.25 7.76 8.09
CA LYS A 133 8.63 8.12 6.73
C LYS A 133 8.48 6.91 5.80
N ARG A 134 8.22 7.16 4.51
CA ARG A 134 8.08 6.09 3.51
C ARG A 134 9.28 5.13 3.49
N GLY A 135 10.51 5.65 3.43
CA GLY A 135 11.73 4.81 3.40
C GLY A 135 11.64 3.73 2.32
N GLN A 136 11.88 2.48 2.68
CA GLN A 136 11.74 1.34 1.76
C GLN A 136 10.33 1.20 1.17
N ASN A 137 9.29 1.66 1.87
CA ASN A 137 7.92 1.65 1.36
C ASN A 137 7.62 2.76 0.34
N ALA A 138 8.59 3.59 -0.05
CA ALA A 138 8.45 4.47 -1.21
C ALA A 138 8.30 3.66 -2.51
N LEU A 139 7.72 4.28 -3.53
CA LEU A 139 7.70 3.71 -4.87
C LEU A 139 9.13 3.45 -5.37
N TRP A 140 9.29 2.45 -6.22
CA TRP A 140 10.55 2.07 -6.83
C TRP A 140 11.25 3.25 -7.54
N ASN A 141 10.47 4.12 -8.19
CA ASN A 141 10.95 5.32 -8.88
C ASN A 141 11.16 6.54 -7.94
N ALA A 142 10.92 6.36 -6.65
CA ALA A 142 11.09 7.34 -5.58
C ALA A 142 12.10 6.87 -4.52
N GLY A 143 12.98 5.92 -4.87
CA GLY A 143 14.06 5.42 -4.01
C GLY A 143 13.65 4.33 -3.02
N GLY A 144 12.43 3.79 -3.13
CA GLY A 144 11.99 2.64 -2.34
C GLY A 144 11.98 1.32 -3.12
N ILE A 145 11.27 0.33 -2.59
CA ILE A 145 11.20 -1.03 -3.15
C ILE A 145 9.77 -1.43 -3.53
N GLN A 146 8.78 -0.56 -3.36
CA GLN A 146 7.41 -0.85 -3.75
C GLN A 146 7.29 -0.76 -5.28
N TYR A 147 7.20 -1.92 -5.93
CA TYR A 147 7.11 -2.09 -7.37
C TYR A 147 5.93 -2.99 -7.71
N ALA A 148 5.11 -2.58 -8.68
CA ALA A 148 4.05 -3.39 -9.23
C ALA A 148 4.29 -3.68 -10.71
N PRO A 149 4.04 -4.92 -11.18
CA PRO A 149 3.97 -5.17 -12.61
C PRO A 149 2.80 -4.36 -13.23
N PRO A 150 2.92 -3.97 -14.51
CA PRO A 150 1.87 -3.26 -15.21
C PRO A 150 0.60 -4.12 -15.32
N ILE A 151 -0.56 -3.49 -15.16
CA ILE A 151 -1.87 -4.12 -15.42
C ILE A 151 -2.13 -4.06 -16.92
N ARG A 152 -1.83 -5.15 -17.62
CA ARG A 152 -1.93 -5.27 -19.08
C ARG A 152 -2.32 -6.67 -19.52
#